data_AF-A0AAW4PPC7-F1
#
_entry.id   AF-A0AAW4PPC7-F1
#
_cell.length_a   1.000
_cell.length_b   1.000
_cell.length_c   1.000
_cell.angle_alpha   90.00
_cell.angle_beta   90.00
_cell.angle_gamma   90.00
#
_symmetry.space_group_name_H-M   'P 1'
#
loop_
_entity.id
_entity.type
_entity.pdbx_description
1 polymer ?
#
loop_
_entity_poly.entity_id
_entity_poly.type
_entity_poly.pdbx_seq_one_letter_code
_entity_poly.pdbx_strand_id
1 'polypeptide(L)'
;MSNANTPVERDWTLRDVGAGLSVLLGLALSGYGGYTHLTVAARVSAGQCDGCAPWHPLFVVAPIVVGVGLVLLGGYVLSRR
;
A
#
# COMPACT_ATOMS: atom_id res chain seq x y z
N MET A 1 -7.58 37.99 -25.37
CA MET A 1 -8.16 37.09 -24.35
C MET A 1 -7.12 36.03 -24.01
N SER A 2 -6.29 36.27 -22.98
CA SER A 2 -5.31 35.26 -22.50
C SER A 2 -5.87 34.59 -21.25
N ASN A 3 -6.22 33.30 -21.37
CA ASN A 3 -6.47 32.44 -20.23
C ASN A 3 -5.12 32.17 -19.54
N ALA A 4 -4.82 32.97 -18.51
CA ALA A 4 -3.72 32.69 -17.60
C ALA A 4 -4.07 31.44 -16.79
N ASN A 5 -3.63 30.28 -17.27
CA ASN A 5 -3.48 29.07 -16.46
C ASN A 5 -2.37 29.35 -15.43
N THR A 6 -2.70 30.12 -14.40
CA THR A 6 -1.82 30.23 -13.23
C THR A 6 -1.79 28.84 -12.60
N PRO A 7 -0.61 28.21 -12.47
CA PRO A 7 -0.51 26.98 -11.70
C PRO A 7 -0.97 27.35 -10.29
N VAL A 8 -2.06 26.72 -9.83
CA VAL A 8 -2.51 26.85 -8.45
C VAL A 8 -1.33 26.43 -7.59
N GLU A 9 -0.68 27.41 -6.95
CA GLU A 9 0.45 27.20 -6.06
C GLU A 9 -0.10 26.42 -4.85
N ARG A 10 -0.04 25.09 -4.95
CA ARG A 10 -0.62 24.20 -3.96
C ARG A 10 0.37 24.17 -2.79
N ASP A 11 0.04 24.89 -1.72
CA ASP A 11 0.82 24.84 -0.49
C ASP A 11 0.77 23.41 0.07
N TRP A 12 1.88 22.67 -0.09
CA TRP A 12 2.04 21.35 0.48
C TRP A 12 2.39 21.50 1.95
N THR A 13 1.48 21.10 2.84
CA THR A 13 1.79 21.04 4.27
C THR A 13 2.54 19.75 4.56
N LEU A 14 3.34 19.76 5.63
CA LEU A 14 4.03 18.57 6.12
C LEU A 14 3.06 17.38 6.31
N ARG A 15 1.80 17.67 6.67
CA ARG A 15 0.72 16.70 6.87
C ARG A 15 0.36 15.97 5.57
N ASP A 16 0.43 16.64 4.42
CA ASP A 16 0.12 16.04 3.12
C ASP A 16 1.21 15.15 2.62
N VAL A 17 2.46 15.57 2.80
CA VAL A 17 3.62 14.74 2.49
C VAL A 17 3.57 13.48 3.35
N GLY A 18 3.27 13.62 4.64
CA GLY A 18 3.08 12.49 5.54
C GLY A 18 1.93 11.57 5.11
N ALA A 19 0.77 12.13 4.73
CA ALA A 19 -0.37 11.35 4.26
C ALA A 19 -0.07 10.62 2.93
N GLY A 20 0.58 11.29 1.98
CA GLY A 20 1.00 10.69 0.72
C GLY A 20 2.01 9.56 0.91
N LEU A 21 3.02 9.75 1.76
CA LEU A 21 3.97 8.71 2.13
C LEU A 21 3.28 7.52 2.80
N SER A 22 2.29 7.78 3.66
CA SER A 22 1.51 6.73 4.33
C SER A 22 0.76 5.88 3.30
N VAL A 23 0.11 6.50 2.31
CA VAL A 23 -0.56 5.79 1.22
C VAL A 23 0.42 4.95 0.41
N LEU A 24 1.58 5.52 0.04
CA LEU A 24 2.59 4.80 -0.74
C LEU A 24 3.16 3.59 0.02
N LEU A 25 3.49 3.76 1.30
CA LEU A 25 3.93 2.67 2.17
C LEU A 25 2.84 1.61 2.33
N GLY A 26 1.58 2.04 2.47
CA GLY A 26 0.45 1.14 2.61
C GLY A 26 0.21 0.27 1.37
N LEU A 27 0.32 0.87 0.18
CA LEU A 27 0.25 0.15 -1.09
C LEU A 27 1.41 -0.83 -1.24
N ALA A 28 2.64 -0.42 -0.90
CA ALA A 28 3.82 -1.29 -0.98
C ALA A 28 3.69 -2.51 -0.04
N LEU A 29 3.24 -2.31 1.19
CA LEU A 29 3.03 -3.39 2.16
C LEU A 29 1.92 -4.35 1.73
N SER A 30 0.79 -3.81 1.25
CA SER A 30 -0.32 -4.62 0.73
C SER A 30 0.10 -5.44 -0.49
N GLY A 31 0.84 -4.81 -1.41
CA GLY A 31 1.40 -5.46 -2.59
C GLY A 31 2.41 -6.55 -2.23
N TYR A 32 3.29 -6.30 -1.26
CA TYR A 32 4.25 -7.29 -0.77
C TYR A 32 3.54 -8.51 -0.17
N GLY A 33 2.56 -8.31 0.72
CA GLY A 33 1.79 -9.41 1.30
C GLY A 33 0.99 -10.21 0.26
N GLY A 34 0.43 -9.54 -0.75
CA GLY A 34 -0.22 -10.20 -1.88
C GLY A 34 0.76 -11.01 -2.75
N TYR A 35 1.94 -10.45 -3.04
CA TYR A 35 2.99 -11.11 -3.82
C TYR A 35 3.53 -12.36 -3.11
N THR A 36 3.82 -12.27 -1.81
CA THR A 36 4.29 -13.42 -1.04
C THR A 36 3.24 -14.53 -0.99
N HIS A 37 1.97 -14.17 -0.82
CA HIS A 37 0.87 -15.13 -0.89
C HIS A 37 0.82 -15.86 -2.24
N LEU A 38 0.82 -15.11 -3.36
CA LEU A 38 0.74 -15.69 -4.70
C LEU A 38 1.94 -16.56 -5.05
N THR A 39 3.15 -16.13 -4.70
CA THR A 39 4.38 -16.89 -4.99
C THR A 39 4.43 -18.21 -4.22
N VAL A 40 4.02 -18.21 -2.95
CA VAL A 40 3.95 -19.44 -2.15
C VAL A 40 2.84 -20.35 -2.68
N ALA A 41 1.66 -19.80 -2.97
CA ALA A 41 0.55 -20.57 -3.55
C ALA A 41 0.94 -21.25 -4.88
N ALA A 42 1.65 -20.53 -5.75
CA ALA A 42 2.15 -21.08 -7.01
C ALA A 42 3.12 -22.26 -6.78
N ARG A 43 4.06 -22.13 -5.84
CA ARG A 43 5.02 -23.22 -5.51
C ARG A 43 4.34 -24.45 -4.92
N VAL A 44 3.33 -24.24 -4.07
CA VAL A 44 2.51 -25.33 -3.51
C VAL A 44 1.73 -26.04 -4.61
N SER A 45 1.07 -25.29 -5.50
CA SER A 45 0.31 -25.89 -6.62
C SER A 45 1.19 -26.65 -7.61
N ALA A 46 2.47 -26.26 -7.73
CA ALA A 46 3.44 -26.93 -8.58
C ALA A 46 4.11 -28.14 -7.91
N GLY A 47 3.71 -28.51 -6.69
CA GLY A 47 4.31 -29.62 -5.92
C GLY A 47 5.77 -29.37 -5.55
N GLN A 48 6.24 -28.12 -5.64
CA GLN A 48 7.64 -27.75 -5.39
C GLN A 48 7.93 -27.47 -3.92
N CYS A 49 6.93 -27.59 -3.04
CA CYS A 49 7.13 -27.46 -1.61
C CYS A 49 6.05 -28.15 -0.79
N ASP A 50 6.41 -29.28 -0.17
CA ASP A 50 5.64 -29.88 0.92
C ASP A 50 6.06 -29.23 2.24
N GLY A 51 5.22 -28.33 2.76
CA GLY A 51 5.44 -27.72 4.06
C GLY A 51 6.19 -26.38 4.07
N CYS A 52 6.33 -25.68 2.92
CA CYS A 52 6.55 -24.23 2.96
C CYS A 52 5.42 -23.67 3.82
N ALA A 53 5.70 -23.17 5.02
CA ALA A 53 4.70 -22.69 5.97
C ALA A 53 3.80 -21.66 5.26
N PRO A 54 2.66 -22.07 4.68
CA PRO A 54 2.26 -21.41 3.43
C PRO A 54 1.50 -20.10 3.69
N TRP A 55 1.33 -19.79 4.98
CA TRP A 55 0.33 -18.89 5.49
C TRP A 55 0.69 -18.36 6.87
N HIS A 56 1.98 -18.23 7.23
CA HIS A 56 2.25 -17.74 8.58
C HIS A 56 1.63 -16.33 8.68
N PRO A 57 0.56 -16.13 9.49
CA PRO A 57 -0.34 -14.99 9.30
C PRO A 57 0.39 -13.67 9.46
N LEU A 58 1.47 -13.68 10.24
CA LEU A 58 2.35 -12.55 10.46
C LEU A 58 3.05 -12.03 9.18
N PHE A 59 3.36 -12.87 8.20
CA PHE A 59 4.08 -12.42 6.99
C PHE A 59 3.17 -12.06 5.81
N VAL A 60 1.92 -12.53 5.81
CA VAL A 60 0.95 -12.24 4.74
C VAL A 60 -0.11 -11.27 5.24
N VAL A 61 -0.79 -11.64 6.34
CA VAL A 61 -1.93 -10.87 6.85
C VAL A 61 -1.47 -9.57 7.50
N ALA A 62 -0.39 -9.59 8.30
CA ALA A 62 0.07 -8.36 8.95
C ALA A 62 0.45 -7.25 7.95
N PRO A 63 1.28 -7.47 6.91
CA PRO A 63 1.57 -6.40 5.96
C PRO A 63 0.35 -5.98 5.13
N ILE A 64 -0.59 -6.88 4.83
CA ILE A 64 -1.85 -6.51 4.16
C ILE A 64 -2.70 -5.62 5.05
N VAL A 65 -2.96 -6.03 6.30
CA VAL A 65 -3.83 -5.28 7.23
C VAL A 65 -3.21 -3.93 7.57
N VAL A 66 -1.90 -3.89 7.88
CA VAL A 66 -1.18 -2.65 8.14
C VAL A 66 -1.18 -1.78 6.88
N GLY A 67 -0.93 -2.38 5.71
CA GLY A 67 -0.91 -1.68 4.44
C GLY A 67 -2.24 -1.02 4.11
N VAL A 68 -3.33 -1.78 4.18
CA VAL A 68 -4.70 -1.28 3.99
C VAL A 68 -5.02 -0.19 5.01
N GLY A 69 -4.66 -0.38 6.28
CA GLY A 69 -4.84 0.63 7.32
C GLY A 69 -4.13 1.95 6.99
N LEU A 70 -2.88 1.89 6.51
CA LEU A 70 -2.12 3.07 6.10
C LEU A 70 -2.70 3.75 4.86
N VAL A 71 -3.17 2.98 3.87
CA VAL A 71 -3.85 3.54 2.68
C VAL A 71 -5.13 4.24 3.08
N LEU A 72 -5.96 3.61 3.91
CA LEU A 72 -7.21 4.20 4.39
C LEU A 72 -6.95 5.45 5.22
N LEU A 73 -5.99 5.42 6.13
CA LEU A 73 -5.64 6.56 6.98
C LEU A 73 -5.08 7.72 6.15
N GLY A 74 -4.10 7.45 5.30
CA GLY A 74 -3.50 8.48 4.44
C GLY A 74 -4.51 9.06 3.47
N GLY A 75 -5.29 8.20 2.80
CA GLY A 75 -6.36 8.60 1.89
C GLY A 75 -7.44 9.42 2.60
N TYR A 76 -7.83 9.04 3.82
CA TYR A 76 -8.76 9.81 4.64
C TYR A 76 -8.22 11.20 4.99
N VAL A 77 -6.96 11.31 5.43
CA VAL A 77 -6.33 12.59 5.75
C VAL A 77 -6.25 13.50 4.51
N LEU A 78 -5.88 12.93 3.35
CA LEU A 78 -5.87 13.62 2.06
C LEU A 78 -7.28 14.06 1.61
N SER A 79 -8.30 13.23 1.84
CA SER A 79 -9.69 13.53 1.46
C SER A 79 -10.33 14.64 2.28
N ARG A 80 -9.82 14.89 3.49
CA ARG A 80 -10.30 15.92 4.41
C ARG A 80 -9.50 17.22 4.33
N ARG A 81 -8.61 17.34 3.35
CA ARG A 81 -7.87 18.57 3.09
C ARG A 81 -8.58 19.40 2.04
#